data_AF-A0A094IKV1-F1
#
_entry.id   AF-A0A094IKV1-F1
#
_cell.length_a   1.000
_cell.length_b   1.000
_cell.length_c   1.000
_cell.angle_alpha   90.00
_cell.angle_beta   90.00
_cell.angle_gamma   90.00
#
_symmetry.space_group_name_H-M   'P 1'
#
loop_
_entity.id
_entity.type
_entity.pdbx_description
1 polymer ?
#
loop_
_entity_poly.entity_id
_entity_poly.type
_entity_poly.pdbx_seq_one_letter_code
_entity_poly.pdbx_strand_id
1 'polypeptide(L)'
;MNLIVTGNGFDLYHGLPTNYSDFRKFLFECGLTEAVDFEEVFSDITLDKTKLWANFENGLANINLGKLAALVSENVQGYEEEFAGFDYIDYERVNHYFNHIVDDELFRIFDVLITHLRNWIYEVNLLSKNQIGSFLEKSIFVSFNYTNTLEKSFGVEDKDLIHIHGTQSDNELFIGHGEKMTSIDNGEQIPYVYFNKEFQLTLSEKDLEFLEKDVYKHCLKLDTFIDLYQDVQNIYVLGHSLSSVDDYYFQYFLDNVHDTVNWYFSYFNTSDIDKIHKFCSKHNIEEYQLNTMDYYFDDLIKYK
;
A
#
# COMPACT_ATOMS: atom_id res chain seq x y z
N MET A 1 29.38 -0.23 4.72
CA MET A 1 28.22 -1.00 5.22
C MET A 1 27.15 -1.00 4.13
N ASN A 2 26.30 -2.03 4.09
CA ASN A 2 25.24 -2.11 3.06
C ASN A 2 23.89 -1.70 3.66
N LEU A 3 23.11 -0.93 2.91
CA LEU A 3 21.68 -0.74 3.13
C LEU A 3 20.93 -1.58 2.09
N ILE A 4 20.09 -2.49 2.57
CA ILE A 4 19.30 -3.37 1.71
C ILE A 4 17.84 -2.97 1.84
N VAL A 5 17.30 -2.42 0.75
CA VAL A 5 15.90 -2.07 0.62
C VAL A 5 15.19 -3.21 -0.10
N THR A 6 14.20 -3.84 0.54
CA THR A 6 13.43 -4.93 -0.07
C THR A 6 12.00 -4.52 -0.34
N GLY A 7 11.47 -4.97 -1.48
CA GLY A 7 10.04 -4.90 -1.80
C GLY A 7 9.48 -6.25 -2.22
N ASN A 8 8.24 -6.25 -2.72
CA ASN A 8 7.45 -7.47 -2.87
C ASN A 8 8.13 -8.53 -3.76
N GLY A 9 8.91 -8.11 -4.75
CA GLY A 9 9.70 -8.99 -5.61
C GLY A 9 10.68 -9.87 -4.84
N PHE A 10 11.18 -9.42 -3.68
CA PHE A 10 12.04 -10.23 -2.81
C PHE A 10 11.30 -11.47 -2.31
N ASP A 11 10.07 -11.32 -1.83
CA ASP A 11 9.25 -12.44 -1.36
C ASP A 11 8.85 -13.38 -2.50
N LEU A 12 8.45 -12.79 -3.64
CA LEU A 12 8.12 -13.55 -4.85
C LEU A 12 9.28 -14.40 -5.35
N TYR A 13 10.49 -13.85 -5.33
CA TYR A 13 11.70 -14.58 -5.69
C TYR A 13 11.93 -15.79 -4.79
N HIS A 14 11.61 -15.67 -3.50
CA HIS A 14 11.65 -16.78 -2.54
C HIS A 14 10.42 -17.71 -2.60
N GLY A 15 9.53 -17.50 -3.56
CA GLY A 15 8.37 -18.35 -3.82
C GLY A 15 7.18 -18.11 -2.90
N LEU A 16 7.13 -16.95 -2.23
CA LEU A 16 5.98 -16.57 -1.41
C LEU A 16 4.91 -15.90 -2.27
N PRO A 17 3.62 -16.24 -2.11
CA PRO A 17 2.54 -15.68 -2.92
C PRO A 17 2.10 -14.32 -2.35
N THR A 18 2.91 -13.28 -2.56
CA THR A 18 2.71 -11.96 -1.95
C THR A 18 2.20 -10.89 -2.93
N ASN A 19 1.79 -11.25 -4.14
CA ASN A 19 1.10 -10.27 -5.00
C ASN A 19 -0.27 -9.92 -4.42
N TYR A 20 -0.71 -8.67 -4.63
CA TYR A 20 -2.08 -8.27 -4.31
C TYR A 20 -3.13 -9.08 -5.09
N SER A 21 -2.79 -9.65 -6.25
CA SER A 21 -3.64 -10.63 -6.95
C SER A 21 -3.80 -11.96 -6.19
N ASP A 22 -2.81 -12.35 -5.39
CA ASP A 22 -2.89 -13.54 -4.54
C ASP A 22 -3.68 -13.22 -3.27
N PHE A 23 -3.53 -12.02 -2.70
CA PHE A 23 -4.42 -11.53 -1.64
C PHE A 23 -5.88 -11.49 -2.09
N ARG A 24 -6.15 -10.99 -3.30
CA ARG A 24 -7.49 -11.06 -3.92
C ARG A 24 -8.03 -12.48 -3.90
N LYS A 25 -7.26 -13.46 -4.38
CA LYS A 25 -7.71 -14.88 -4.39
C LYS A 25 -8.07 -15.34 -2.99
N PHE A 26 -7.22 -15.05 -2.00
CA PHE A 26 -7.47 -15.38 -0.60
C PHE A 26 -8.80 -14.80 -0.08
N LEU A 27 -9.11 -13.53 -0.36
CA LEU A 27 -10.38 -12.91 0.03
C LEU A 27 -11.61 -13.66 -0.54
N PHE A 28 -11.55 -14.04 -1.82
CA PHE A 28 -12.63 -14.79 -2.46
C PHE A 28 -12.72 -16.25 -1.97
N GLU A 29 -11.60 -16.87 -1.62
CA GLU A 29 -11.57 -18.21 -1.01
C GLU A 29 -12.16 -18.23 0.41
N CYS A 30 -12.04 -17.13 1.15
CA CYS A 30 -12.74 -16.92 2.42
C CYS A 30 -14.27 -16.74 2.26
N GLY A 31 -14.76 -16.53 1.04
CA GLY A 31 -16.19 -16.35 0.77
C GLY A 31 -16.77 -15.01 1.23
N LEU A 32 -15.94 -13.97 1.32
CA LEU A 32 -16.32 -12.65 1.83
C LEU A 32 -17.13 -11.87 0.80
N THR A 33 -18.30 -11.39 1.19
CA THR A 33 -19.12 -10.48 0.39
C THR A 33 -18.44 -9.11 0.24
N GLU A 34 -17.72 -8.68 1.27
CA GLU A 34 -16.98 -7.41 1.32
C GLU A 34 -15.87 -7.35 0.29
N ALA A 35 -15.35 -8.50 -0.16
CA ALA A 35 -14.40 -8.54 -1.27
C ALA A 35 -15.04 -8.10 -2.59
N VAL A 36 -16.33 -8.41 -2.79
CA VAL A 36 -17.13 -7.93 -3.93
C VAL A 36 -17.40 -6.44 -3.77
N ASP A 37 -17.89 -6.02 -2.60
CA ASP A 37 -18.15 -4.61 -2.29
C ASP A 37 -16.91 -3.75 -2.53
N PHE A 38 -15.75 -4.19 -2.05
CA PHE A 38 -14.47 -3.53 -2.26
C PHE A 38 -14.14 -3.39 -3.75
N GLU A 39 -14.24 -4.47 -4.53
CA GLU A 39 -13.96 -4.39 -5.97
C GLU A 39 -14.93 -3.49 -6.73
N GLU A 40 -16.19 -3.36 -6.28
CA GLU A 40 -17.15 -2.47 -6.93
C GLU A 40 -16.90 -1.01 -6.55
N VAL A 41 -16.71 -0.73 -5.26
CA VAL A 41 -16.52 0.62 -4.72
C VAL A 41 -15.18 1.21 -5.14
N PHE A 42 -14.09 0.43 -5.16
CA PHE A 42 -12.74 0.91 -5.52
C PHE A 42 -12.37 0.67 -6.99
N SER A 43 -13.33 0.27 -7.83
CA SER A 43 -13.08 0.17 -9.26
C SER A 43 -13.07 1.54 -9.93
N ASP A 44 -12.08 1.76 -10.79
CA ASP A 44 -12.10 2.90 -11.72
C ASP A 44 -13.36 2.85 -12.61
N ILE A 45 -13.71 3.98 -13.25
CA ILE A 45 -14.89 4.12 -14.12
C ILE A 45 -14.94 3.09 -15.26
N THR A 46 -13.78 2.52 -15.62
CA THR A 46 -13.64 1.44 -16.60
C THR A 46 -14.03 0.05 -16.06
N LEU A 47 -14.31 -0.07 -14.77
CA LEU A 47 -14.60 -1.29 -14.00
C LEU A 47 -13.52 -2.37 -14.14
N ASP A 48 -12.30 -1.97 -14.48
CA ASP A 48 -11.18 -2.89 -14.65
C ASP A 48 -10.57 -3.29 -13.31
N LYS A 49 -11.15 -4.34 -12.73
CA LYS A 49 -10.69 -4.96 -11.48
C LYS A 49 -9.22 -5.43 -11.55
N THR A 50 -8.70 -5.73 -12.75
CA THR A 50 -7.30 -6.19 -12.87
C THR A 50 -6.33 -5.06 -12.59
N LYS A 51 -6.68 -3.82 -12.97
CA LYS A 51 -5.88 -2.63 -12.65
C LYS A 51 -5.90 -2.28 -11.18
N LEU A 52 -7.06 -2.43 -10.51
CA LEU A 52 -7.17 -2.22 -9.06
C LEU A 52 -6.13 -3.06 -8.33
N TRP A 53 -6.15 -4.38 -8.49
CA TRP A 53 -5.20 -5.24 -7.77
C TRP A 53 -3.75 -5.16 -8.28
N ALA A 54 -3.53 -4.81 -9.55
CA ALA A 54 -2.18 -4.59 -10.08
C ALA A 54 -1.54 -3.30 -9.54
N ASN A 55 -2.34 -2.31 -9.15
CA ASN A 55 -1.91 -1.02 -8.62
C ASN A 55 -2.68 -0.66 -7.35
N PHE A 56 -2.73 -1.61 -6.42
CA PHE A 56 -3.66 -1.63 -5.29
C PHE A 56 -3.70 -0.34 -4.46
N GLU A 57 -2.54 0.15 -3.98
CA GLU A 57 -2.50 1.38 -3.17
C GLU A 57 -2.98 2.61 -3.93
N ASN A 58 -2.62 2.77 -5.21
CA ASN A 58 -3.15 3.86 -6.03
C ASN A 58 -4.64 3.67 -6.35
N GLY A 59 -5.10 2.42 -6.42
CA GLY A 59 -6.51 2.07 -6.61
C GLY A 59 -7.40 2.54 -5.47
N LEU A 60 -6.89 2.60 -4.24
CA LEU A 60 -7.64 3.05 -3.06
C LEU A 60 -8.11 4.52 -3.17
N ALA A 61 -7.44 5.35 -3.97
CA ALA A 61 -7.86 6.72 -4.23
C ALA A 61 -9.06 6.82 -5.21
N ASN A 62 -9.42 5.74 -5.91
CA ASN A 62 -10.43 5.75 -6.96
C ASN A 62 -11.76 5.18 -6.46
N ILE A 63 -12.60 6.03 -5.88
CA ILE A 63 -13.92 5.63 -5.38
C ILE A 63 -15.00 5.83 -6.44
N ASN A 64 -15.69 4.75 -6.77
CA ASN A 64 -16.88 4.75 -7.60
C ASN A 64 -18.11 5.12 -6.77
N LEU A 65 -18.40 6.42 -6.72
CA LEU A 65 -19.56 6.97 -6.01
C LEU A 65 -20.90 6.33 -6.39
N GLY A 66 -21.07 5.93 -7.66
CA GLY A 66 -22.30 5.29 -8.11
C GLY A 66 -22.49 3.91 -7.49
N LYS A 67 -21.40 3.15 -7.36
CA LYS A 67 -21.41 1.84 -6.69
C LYS A 67 -21.56 1.96 -5.19
N LEU A 68 -20.88 2.93 -4.58
CA LEU A 68 -21.04 3.24 -3.16
C LEU A 68 -22.49 3.65 -2.84
N ALA A 69 -23.10 4.53 -3.64
CA ALA A 69 -24.49 4.93 -3.48
C ALA A 69 -25.46 3.75 -3.61
N ALA A 70 -25.20 2.81 -4.53
CA ALA A 70 -25.99 1.59 -4.68
C ALA A 70 -25.88 0.70 -3.44
N LEU A 71 -24.66 0.47 -2.93
CA LEU A 71 -24.43 -0.32 -1.71
C LEU A 71 -25.14 0.30 -0.50
N VAL A 72 -24.99 1.61 -0.29
CA VAL A 72 -25.70 2.33 0.78
C VAL A 72 -27.21 2.21 0.60
N SER A 73 -27.73 2.27 -0.63
CA SER A 73 -29.17 2.13 -0.90
C SER A 73 -29.70 0.76 -0.49
N GLU A 74 -28.91 -0.30 -0.71
CA GLU A 74 -29.26 -1.68 -0.35
C GLU A 74 -29.28 -1.88 1.16
N ASN A 75 -28.39 -1.23 1.91
CA ASN A 75 -28.28 -1.37 3.36
C ASN A 75 -29.30 -0.52 4.15
N VAL A 76 -29.91 0.49 3.50
CA VAL A 76 -30.80 1.45 4.16
C VAL A 76 -32.29 1.15 3.92
N GLN A 77 -32.64 -0.06 3.44
CA GLN A 77 -34.02 -0.48 3.12
C GLN A 77 -35.09 0.02 4.13
N GLY A 78 -36.10 0.73 3.63
CA GLY A 78 -37.22 1.27 4.42
C GLY A 78 -37.17 2.78 4.70
N TYR A 79 -36.04 3.44 4.40
CA TYR A 79 -35.88 4.88 4.62
C TYR A 79 -36.84 5.77 3.82
N GLU A 80 -37.28 5.33 2.64
CA GLU A 80 -38.18 6.13 1.79
C GLU A 80 -39.50 6.43 2.49
N GLU A 81 -39.97 5.52 3.37
CA GLU A 81 -41.14 5.74 4.22
C GLU A 81 -40.83 6.66 5.40
N GLU A 82 -39.62 6.55 5.97
CA GLU A 82 -39.16 7.36 7.10
C GLU A 82 -38.95 8.82 6.73
N PHE A 83 -38.58 9.11 5.47
CA PHE A 83 -38.31 10.46 4.96
C PHE A 83 -39.39 10.99 3.99
N ALA A 84 -40.54 10.32 3.90
CA ALA A 84 -41.66 10.79 3.10
C ALA A 84 -42.25 12.10 3.65
N GLY A 85 -42.10 13.21 2.91
CA GLY A 85 -42.75 14.49 3.23
C GLY A 85 -41.89 15.52 3.98
N PHE A 86 -40.57 15.35 3.99
CA PHE A 86 -39.60 16.28 4.58
C PHE A 86 -39.34 17.50 3.66
N ASP A 87 -39.25 18.71 4.22
CA ASP A 87 -39.07 19.99 3.49
C ASP A 87 -37.56 20.35 3.34
N TYR A 88 -37.21 21.50 2.75
CA TYR A 88 -35.81 21.89 2.49
C TYR A 88 -34.89 21.96 3.74
N ILE A 89 -35.40 22.24 4.94
CA ILE A 89 -34.62 22.22 6.20
C ILE A 89 -34.27 20.78 6.62
N ASP A 90 -35.08 19.84 6.19
CA ASP A 90 -34.86 18.43 6.43
C ASP A 90 -33.87 17.82 5.45
N TYR A 91 -33.73 18.42 4.26
CA TYR A 91 -32.76 18.02 3.25
C TYR A 91 -31.32 17.91 3.80
N GLU A 92 -30.84 18.92 4.54
CA GLU A 92 -29.50 18.89 5.12
C GLU A 92 -29.36 17.80 6.20
N ARG A 93 -30.42 17.54 6.99
CA ARG A 93 -30.40 16.49 8.00
C ARG A 93 -30.37 15.10 7.38
N VAL A 94 -31.14 14.91 6.31
CA VAL A 94 -31.19 13.66 5.57
C VAL A 94 -29.86 13.40 4.86
N ASN A 95 -29.28 14.41 4.19
CA ASN A 95 -27.94 14.29 3.61
C ASN A 95 -26.88 14.01 4.68
N HIS A 96 -26.95 14.66 5.85
CA HIS A 96 -26.02 14.38 6.95
C HIS A 96 -26.13 12.94 7.44
N TYR A 97 -27.36 12.41 7.58
CA TYR A 97 -27.60 11.02 7.94
C TYR A 97 -27.01 10.05 6.92
N PHE A 98 -27.21 10.30 5.62
CA PHE A 98 -26.63 9.47 4.57
C PHE A 98 -25.11 9.52 4.52
N ASN A 99 -24.50 10.69 4.74
CA ASN A 99 -23.05 10.79 4.79
C ASN A 99 -22.46 9.98 5.95
N HIS A 100 -23.12 9.91 7.12
CA HIS A 100 -22.68 9.00 8.19
C HIS A 100 -22.72 7.53 7.77
N ILE A 101 -23.77 7.11 7.05
CA ILE A 101 -23.85 5.72 6.58
C ILE A 101 -22.77 5.44 5.53
N VAL A 102 -22.46 6.41 4.68
CA VAL A 102 -21.36 6.32 3.72
C VAL A 102 -20.04 6.09 4.42
N ASP A 103 -19.74 6.90 5.44
CA ASP A 103 -18.53 6.75 6.25
C ASP A 103 -18.46 5.37 6.90
N ASP A 104 -19.57 4.93 7.50
CA ASP A 104 -19.67 3.61 8.14
C ASP A 104 -19.46 2.46 7.14
N GLU A 105 -20.02 2.55 5.93
CA GLU A 105 -19.83 1.52 4.90
C GLU A 105 -18.41 1.48 4.34
N LEU A 106 -17.83 2.65 4.03
CA LEU A 106 -16.45 2.73 3.58
C LEU A 106 -15.48 2.21 4.64
N PHE A 107 -15.69 2.61 5.89
CA PHE A 107 -14.90 2.11 7.02
C PHE A 107 -15.06 0.60 7.20
N ARG A 108 -16.29 0.08 7.15
CA ARG A 108 -16.58 -1.37 7.25
C ARG A 108 -15.85 -2.17 6.19
N ILE A 109 -15.95 -1.77 4.91
CA ILE A 109 -15.30 -2.47 3.79
C ILE A 109 -13.78 -2.49 4.01
N PHE A 110 -13.20 -1.34 4.36
CA PHE A 110 -11.77 -1.22 4.54
C PHE A 110 -11.27 -1.97 5.79
N ASP A 111 -11.96 -1.89 6.92
CA ASP A 111 -11.60 -2.61 8.15
C ASP A 111 -11.60 -4.13 7.96
N VAL A 112 -12.60 -4.66 7.24
CA VAL A 112 -12.65 -6.08 6.85
C VAL A 112 -11.46 -6.42 5.96
N LEU A 113 -11.14 -5.58 4.96
CA LEU A 113 -9.99 -5.77 4.09
C LEU A 113 -8.68 -5.83 4.88
N ILE A 114 -8.44 -4.89 5.81
CA ILE A 114 -7.22 -4.84 6.63
C ILE A 114 -7.13 -6.04 7.57
N THR A 115 -8.25 -6.43 8.17
CA THR A 115 -8.32 -7.63 9.01
C THR A 115 -7.92 -8.87 8.22
N HIS A 116 -8.42 -9.02 7.00
CA HIS A 116 -8.07 -10.16 6.16
C HIS A 116 -6.68 -10.06 5.55
N LEU A 117 -6.16 -8.87 5.30
CA LEU A 117 -4.76 -8.66 4.91
C LEU A 117 -3.82 -9.22 5.97
N ARG A 118 -4.08 -8.94 7.26
CA ARG A 118 -3.31 -9.50 8.38
C ARG A 118 -3.36 -11.03 8.41
N ASN A 119 -4.54 -11.61 8.23
CA ASN A 119 -4.71 -13.07 8.22
C ASN A 119 -3.96 -13.71 7.04
N TRP A 120 -4.03 -13.10 5.86
CA TRP A 120 -3.30 -13.56 4.69
C TRP A 120 -1.77 -13.48 4.89
N ILE A 121 -1.26 -12.36 5.41
CA ILE A 121 0.17 -12.21 5.73
C ILE A 121 0.62 -13.29 6.73
N TYR A 122 -0.22 -13.60 7.73
CA TYR A 122 0.06 -14.69 8.66
C TYR A 122 0.21 -16.03 7.92
N GLU A 123 -0.73 -16.37 7.03
CA GLU A 123 -0.65 -17.61 6.24
C GLU A 123 0.58 -17.66 5.33
N VAL A 124 0.91 -16.55 4.67
CA VAL A 124 2.12 -16.45 3.84
C VAL A 124 3.38 -16.65 4.68
N ASN A 125 3.47 -16.03 5.87
CA ASN A 125 4.61 -16.19 6.76
C ASN A 125 4.82 -17.66 7.18
N LEU A 126 3.76 -18.47 7.26
CA LEU A 126 3.89 -19.92 7.54
C LEU A 126 4.63 -20.66 6.41
N LEU A 127 4.53 -20.19 5.17
CA LEU A 127 5.19 -20.78 3.99
C LEU A 127 6.69 -20.46 3.93
N SER A 128 7.14 -19.37 4.57
CA SER A 128 8.55 -18.97 4.60
C SER A 128 9.43 -20.07 5.19
N LYS A 129 10.51 -20.40 4.49
CA LYS A 129 11.46 -21.43 4.90
C LYS A 129 12.39 -20.89 5.97
N ASN A 130 12.64 -21.67 7.03
CA ASN A 130 13.53 -21.25 8.09
C ASN A 130 14.99 -21.30 7.66
N GLN A 131 15.69 -20.17 7.85
CA GLN A 131 17.15 -20.08 7.86
C GLN A 131 17.83 -20.67 6.61
N ILE A 132 17.36 -20.28 5.43
CA ILE A 132 17.88 -20.75 4.14
C ILE A 132 19.22 -20.13 3.75
N GLY A 133 19.59 -19.00 4.36
CA GLY A 133 20.85 -18.32 4.12
C GLY A 133 21.16 -17.24 5.15
N SER A 134 22.22 -16.48 4.90
CA SER A 134 22.60 -15.31 5.69
C SER A 134 23.35 -14.31 4.81
N PHE A 135 23.16 -13.02 5.06
CA PHE A 135 23.94 -11.98 4.39
C PHE A 135 25.41 -12.05 4.79
N LEU A 136 26.29 -11.90 3.80
CA LEU A 136 27.74 -12.05 3.95
C LEU A 136 28.39 -10.90 4.71
N GLU A 137 27.88 -9.68 4.51
CA GLU A 137 28.41 -8.46 5.10
C GLU A 137 27.43 -7.82 6.08
N LYS A 138 27.96 -6.99 6.98
CA LYS A 138 27.14 -6.18 7.88
C LYS A 138 26.22 -5.28 7.06
N SER A 139 24.92 -5.49 7.23
CA SER A 139 23.87 -4.81 6.49
C SER A 139 22.79 -4.31 7.44
N ILE A 140 22.16 -3.20 7.07
CA ILE A 140 20.90 -2.74 7.65
C ILE A 140 19.82 -2.85 6.58
N PHE A 141 18.56 -2.98 7.01
CA PHE A 141 17.46 -3.38 6.16
C PHE A 141 16.27 -2.45 6.32
N VAL A 142 15.69 -2.08 5.18
CA VAL A 142 14.41 -1.41 5.10
C VAL A 142 13.51 -2.29 4.24
N SER A 143 12.47 -2.86 4.84
CA SER A 143 11.52 -3.69 4.12
C SER A 143 10.19 -2.98 3.91
N PHE A 144 9.75 -2.96 2.65
CA PHE A 144 8.41 -2.58 2.23
C PHE A 144 7.44 -3.78 2.28
N ASN A 145 7.93 -4.97 2.64
CA ASN A 145 7.12 -6.17 2.75
C ASN A 145 6.51 -6.26 4.15
N TYR A 146 5.30 -6.80 4.20
CA TYR A 146 4.60 -7.11 5.46
C TYR A 146 5.03 -8.43 6.10
N THR A 147 5.72 -9.28 5.33
CA THR A 147 6.17 -10.61 5.74
C THR A 147 7.45 -10.53 6.57
N ASN A 148 7.73 -11.58 7.35
CA ASN A 148 8.95 -11.70 8.14
C ASN A 148 10.04 -12.53 7.44
N THR A 149 10.13 -12.43 6.11
CA THR A 149 11.04 -13.25 5.29
C THR A 149 12.50 -13.01 5.65
N LEU A 150 12.90 -11.77 5.93
CA LEU A 150 14.28 -11.41 6.28
C LEU A 150 14.68 -12.01 7.63
N GLU A 151 13.81 -11.93 8.62
CA GLU A 151 14.03 -12.45 9.96
C GLU A 151 14.04 -13.99 9.94
N LYS A 152 13.00 -14.59 9.35
CA LYS A 152 12.78 -16.04 9.38
C LYS A 152 13.71 -16.82 8.45
N SER A 153 13.92 -16.31 7.24
CA SER A 153 14.68 -17.00 6.19
C SER A 153 16.17 -16.65 6.22
N PHE A 154 16.53 -15.43 6.64
CA PHE A 154 17.90 -14.93 6.62
C PHE A 154 18.49 -14.59 7.99
N GLY A 155 17.70 -14.70 9.07
CA GLY A 155 18.17 -14.46 10.43
C GLY A 155 18.52 -13.00 10.70
N VAL A 156 17.90 -12.06 9.99
CA VAL A 156 18.07 -10.62 10.23
C VAL A 156 17.45 -10.27 11.59
N GLU A 157 18.17 -9.49 12.39
CA GLU A 157 17.73 -9.07 13.73
C GLU A 157 16.97 -7.75 13.66
N ASP A 158 15.95 -7.57 14.53
CA ASP A 158 15.10 -6.36 14.59
C ASP A 158 15.90 -5.06 14.71
N LYS A 159 17.06 -5.08 15.38
CA LYS A 159 17.91 -3.89 15.53
C LYS A 159 18.52 -3.39 14.21
N ASP A 160 18.57 -4.25 13.20
CA ASP A 160 19.13 -3.96 11.89
C ASP A 160 18.02 -3.90 10.81
N LEU A 161 16.73 -4.02 11.17
CA LEU A 161 15.61 -4.08 10.23
C LEU A 161 14.45 -3.18 10.64
N ILE A 162 13.96 -2.37 9.68
CA ILE A 162 12.67 -1.69 9.76
C ILE A 162 11.72 -2.26 8.72
N HIS A 163 10.49 -2.59 9.14
CA HIS A 163 9.35 -2.75 8.24
C HIS A 163 8.58 -1.44 8.16
N ILE A 164 8.68 -0.75 7.02
CA ILE A 164 8.03 0.55 6.88
C ILE A 164 6.51 0.44 6.77
N HIS A 165 6.02 -0.70 6.29
CA HIS A 165 4.59 -0.97 6.19
C HIS A 165 4.02 -1.68 7.43
N GLY A 166 4.87 -1.90 8.44
CA GLY A 166 4.57 -2.77 9.56
C GLY A 166 4.48 -4.25 9.16
N THR A 167 4.26 -5.08 10.17
CA THR A 167 4.18 -6.53 10.09
C THR A 167 2.90 -7.01 10.75
N GLN A 168 2.62 -8.31 10.61
CA GLN A 168 1.47 -8.93 11.28
C GLN A 168 1.47 -8.75 12.81
N SER A 169 2.64 -8.58 13.44
CA SER A 169 2.79 -8.37 14.89
C SER A 169 2.55 -6.92 15.32
N ASP A 170 2.56 -5.96 14.39
CA ASP A 170 2.35 -4.56 14.70
C ASP A 170 0.87 -4.23 14.90
N ASN A 171 0.58 -3.25 15.76
CA ASN A 171 -0.79 -2.80 16.03
C ASN A 171 -1.51 -2.28 14.78
N GLU A 172 -0.75 -1.78 13.80
CA GLU A 172 -1.26 -1.18 12.57
C GLU A 172 -0.41 -1.64 11.38
N LEU A 173 -1.09 -2.07 10.30
CA LEU A 173 -0.46 -2.23 9.00
C LEU A 173 -0.60 -0.91 8.26
N PHE A 174 0.45 -0.54 7.55
CA PHE A 174 0.51 0.76 6.93
C PHE A 174 0.32 0.65 5.42
N ILE A 175 -0.87 1.05 5.00
CA ILE A 175 -1.50 0.77 3.71
C ILE A 175 -2.46 1.91 3.43
N GLY A 176 -2.48 2.36 2.18
CA GLY A 176 -3.27 3.53 1.78
C GLY A 176 -2.70 4.15 0.53
N HIS A 177 -3.40 5.12 -0.05
CA HIS A 177 -2.85 5.86 -1.19
C HIS A 177 -1.92 6.98 -0.71
N GLY A 178 -0.89 7.27 -1.51
CA GLY A 178 0.15 8.27 -1.18
C GLY A 178 -0.13 9.69 -1.67
N GLU A 179 -1.20 9.89 -2.45
CA GLU A 179 -1.63 11.21 -2.89
C GLU A 179 -2.65 11.76 -1.89
N LYS A 180 -2.46 12.99 -1.38
CA LYS A 180 -3.62 13.74 -0.87
C LYS A 180 -4.61 13.83 -2.00
N MET A 181 -5.90 13.56 -1.75
CA MET A 181 -6.94 13.69 -2.78
C MET A 181 -7.13 15.15 -3.21
N THR A 182 -6.18 15.67 -3.98
CA THR A 182 -6.15 17.06 -4.49
C THR A 182 -7.22 17.32 -5.56
N SER A 183 -7.99 16.30 -5.95
CA SER A 183 -9.06 16.42 -6.95
C SER A 183 -10.37 16.98 -6.40
N ILE A 184 -10.52 17.19 -5.09
CA ILE A 184 -11.71 17.88 -4.54
C ILE A 184 -11.52 19.41 -4.53
N ASP A 185 -10.27 19.92 -4.59
CA ASP A 185 -9.95 21.33 -4.30
C ASP A 185 -9.64 22.22 -5.52
N ASN A 186 -9.91 21.77 -6.76
CA ASN A 186 -9.72 22.59 -7.97
C ASN A 186 -10.93 23.47 -8.35
N GLY A 187 -11.86 23.72 -7.41
CA GLY A 187 -13.11 24.44 -7.71
C GLY A 187 -14.04 23.68 -8.67
N GLU A 188 -13.77 22.39 -8.89
CA GLU A 188 -14.69 21.45 -9.52
C GLU A 188 -15.81 21.10 -8.54
N GLN A 189 -17.01 20.78 -9.03
CA GLN A 189 -18.11 20.36 -8.17
C GLN A 189 -17.68 19.16 -7.35
N ILE A 190 -17.87 19.21 -6.02
CA ILE A 190 -17.71 18.05 -5.13
C ILE A 190 -18.43 16.87 -5.80
N PRO A 191 -17.74 15.76 -6.13
CA PRO A 191 -18.35 14.63 -6.78
C PRO A 191 -19.56 14.16 -5.98
N TYR A 192 -20.74 14.18 -6.61
CA TYR A 192 -21.98 13.78 -5.97
C TYR A 192 -22.77 12.81 -6.85
N VAL A 193 -23.48 11.89 -6.21
CA VAL A 193 -24.45 11.01 -6.89
C VAL A 193 -25.80 11.19 -6.24
N TYR A 194 -26.83 11.21 -7.07
CA TYR A 194 -28.21 11.27 -6.61
C TYR A 194 -28.60 9.93 -5.97
N PHE A 195 -28.74 9.95 -4.66
CA PHE A 195 -29.38 8.91 -3.88
C PHE A 195 -30.89 9.14 -4.00
N ASN A 196 -31.50 8.63 -5.08
CA ASN A 196 -32.85 8.95 -5.57
C ASN A 196 -33.02 10.38 -6.18
N LYS A 197 -34.25 10.76 -6.59
CA LYS A 197 -34.49 12.04 -7.28
C LYS A 197 -34.25 13.29 -6.44
N GLU A 198 -34.10 13.14 -5.13
CA GLU A 198 -34.12 14.24 -4.17
C GLU A 198 -32.79 14.37 -3.43
N PHE A 199 -32.15 13.28 -2.98
CA PHE A 199 -30.95 13.37 -2.12
C PHE A 199 -29.62 13.20 -2.86
N GLN A 200 -28.58 13.81 -2.32
CA GLN A 200 -27.22 13.76 -2.88
C GLN A 200 -26.27 13.13 -1.88
N LEU A 201 -25.47 12.20 -2.37
CA LEU A 201 -24.35 11.60 -1.67
C LEU A 201 -23.08 12.30 -2.12
N THR A 202 -22.33 12.87 -1.19
CA THR A 202 -21.06 13.56 -1.43
C THR A 202 -19.96 12.94 -0.59
N LEU A 203 -18.75 12.84 -1.13
CA LEU A 203 -17.54 12.54 -0.36
C LEU A 203 -16.71 13.80 -0.19
N SER A 204 -16.28 14.06 1.04
CA SER A 204 -15.28 15.07 1.37
C SER A 204 -13.91 14.43 1.56
N GLU A 205 -12.84 15.22 1.52
CA GLU A 205 -11.49 14.74 1.83
C GLU A 205 -11.40 14.08 3.22
N LYS A 206 -12.16 14.63 4.19
CA LYS A 206 -12.19 14.11 5.56
C LYS A 206 -12.74 12.69 5.64
N ASP A 207 -13.73 12.38 4.79
CA ASP A 207 -14.37 11.06 4.76
C ASP A 207 -13.40 9.99 4.24
N LEU A 208 -12.32 10.41 3.57
CA LEU A 208 -11.34 9.55 2.92
C LEU A 208 -9.97 9.57 3.58
N GLU A 209 -9.78 10.40 4.62
CA GLU A 209 -8.53 10.56 5.36
C GLU A 209 -8.01 9.22 5.90
N PHE A 210 -8.90 8.28 6.26
CA PHE A 210 -8.51 6.96 6.76
C PHE A 210 -7.95 6.02 5.67
N LEU A 211 -8.15 6.33 4.39
CA LEU A 211 -7.55 5.63 3.24
C LEU A 211 -6.20 6.25 2.83
N GLU A 212 -5.88 7.43 3.37
CA GLU A 212 -4.60 8.08 3.15
C GLU A 212 -3.50 7.38 3.95
N LYS A 213 -2.34 7.29 3.32
CA LYS A 213 -1.13 6.78 3.94
C LYS A 213 -0.53 7.87 4.83
N ASP A 214 -0.55 7.73 6.17
CA ASP A 214 0.16 8.61 7.14
C ASP A 214 1.70 8.48 7.05
N VAL A 215 2.26 9.06 5.98
CA VAL A 215 3.69 9.01 5.65
C VAL A 215 4.53 9.61 6.77
N TYR A 216 4.06 10.68 7.40
CA TYR A 216 4.80 11.42 8.43
C TYR A 216 5.12 10.54 9.64
N LYS A 217 4.13 9.80 10.14
CA LYS A 217 4.31 8.85 11.26
C LYS A 217 5.38 7.79 10.96
N HIS A 218 5.59 7.44 9.70
CA HIS A 218 6.53 6.40 9.30
C HIS A 218 7.93 6.93 8.98
N CYS A 219 8.06 8.17 8.49
CA CYS A 219 9.36 8.85 8.46
C CYS A 219 9.96 8.94 9.86
N LEU A 220 9.14 9.15 10.91
CA LEU A 220 9.60 9.11 12.31
C LEU A 220 10.13 7.73 12.75
N LYS A 221 9.67 6.63 12.14
CA LYS A 221 10.29 5.31 12.39
C LYS A 221 11.66 5.23 11.74
N LEU A 222 11.81 5.76 10.52
CA LEU A 222 13.10 5.80 9.82
C LEU A 222 14.13 6.68 10.55
N ASP A 223 13.69 7.75 11.21
CA ASP A 223 14.53 8.56 12.11
C ASP A 223 15.25 7.70 13.16
N THR A 224 14.65 6.61 13.65
CA THR A 224 15.29 5.74 14.65
C THR A 224 16.51 4.99 14.11
N PHE A 225 16.67 4.91 12.79
CA PHE A 225 17.78 4.24 12.11
C PHE A 225 18.77 5.23 11.47
N ILE A 226 18.54 6.54 11.63
CA ILE A 226 19.30 7.59 10.95
C ILE A 226 20.81 7.53 11.23
N ASP A 227 21.18 7.21 12.48
CA ASP A 227 22.57 7.12 12.90
C ASP A 227 23.32 5.99 12.17
N LEU A 228 22.60 4.95 11.74
CA LEU A 228 23.19 3.84 10.98
C LEU A 228 23.44 4.23 9.52
N TYR A 229 22.76 5.24 8.97
CA TYR A 229 22.91 5.63 7.57
C TYR A 229 24.26 6.28 7.25
N GLN A 230 24.97 6.83 8.25
CA GLN A 230 26.25 7.52 8.05
C GLN A 230 27.38 6.58 7.57
N ASP A 231 27.32 5.28 7.90
CA ASP A 231 28.33 4.30 7.51
C ASP A 231 27.97 3.54 6.20
N VAL A 232 26.85 3.89 5.58
CA VAL A 232 26.37 3.24 4.36
C VAL A 232 27.23 3.65 3.17
N GLN A 233 27.67 2.65 2.42
CA GLN A 233 28.50 2.82 1.21
C GLN A 233 27.80 2.27 -0.02
N ASN A 234 26.93 1.27 0.16
CA ASN A 234 26.21 0.61 -0.93
C ASN A 234 24.73 0.52 -0.56
N ILE A 235 23.87 0.86 -1.51
CA ILE A 235 22.42 0.72 -1.40
C ILE A 235 21.95 -0.30 -2.44
N TYR A 236 21.36 -1.39 -1.96
CA TYR A 236 20.77 -2.43 -2.79
C TYR A 236 19.25 -2.35 -2.72
N VAL A 237 18.59 -2.10 -3.84
CA VAL A 237 17.13 -2.08 -3.96
C VAL A 237 16.69 -3.37 -4.64
N LEU A 238 16.16 -4.31 -3.85
CA LEU A 238 15.92 -5.69 -4.23
C LEU A 238 14.41 -5.99 -4.26
N GLY A 239 13.89 -6.30 -5.45
CA GLY A 239 12.48 -6.64 -5.67
C GLY A 239 11.49 -5.49 -5.42
N HIS A 240 11.95 -4.24 -5.37
CA HIS A 240 11.07 -3.09 -5.11
C HIS A 240 10.40 -2.58 -6.40
N SER A 241 9.13 -2.18 -6.31
CA SER A 241 8.34 -1.73 -7.47
C SER A 241 8.65 -0.29 -7.91
N LEU A 242 9.25 0.49 -7.01
CA LEU A 242 9.54 1.92 -7.14
C LEU A 242 8.29 2.72 -7.54
N SER A 243 7.17 2.43 -6.87
CA SER A 243 5.92 3.16 -7.06
C SER A 243 6.06 4.61 -6.61
N SER A 244 5.27 5.52 -7.18
CA SER A 244 5.21 6.92 -6.72
C SER A 244 4.74 7.05 -5.27
N VAL A 245 3.96 6.07 -4.80
CA VAL A 245 3.46 5.94 -3.41
C VAL A 245 4.58 5.54 -2.43
N ASP A 246 5.78 5.25 -2.90
CA ASP A 246 6.91 4.91 -2.02
C ASP A 246 8.02 5.97 -2.06
N ASP A 247 7.90 6.94 -2.96
CA ASP A 247 8.96 7.87 -3.31
C ASP A 247 9.40 8.75 -2.13
N TYR A 248 8.48 9.12 -1.24
CA TYR A 248 8.79 9.90 -0.04
C TYR A 248 9.75 9.18 0.92
N TYR A 249 9.70 7.85 1.00
CA TYR A 249 10.66 7.10 1.80
C TYR A 249 12.05 7.11 1.17
N PHE A 250 12.12 7.03 -0.16
CA PHE A 250 13.39 7.12 -0.87
C PHE A 250 14.00 8.51 -0.77
N GLN A 251 13.19 9.57 -0.88
CA GLN A 251 13.66 10.94 -0.63
C GLN A 251 14.24 11.06 0.77
N TYR A 252 13.56 10.47 1.77
CA TYR A 252 14.06 10.44 3.13
C TYR A 252 15.42 9.73 3.25
N PHE A 253 15.65 8.61 2.56
CA PHE A 253 16.97 7.98 2.54
C PHE A 253 18.02 8.87 1.89
N LEU A 254 17.71 9.43 0.72
CA LEU A 254 18.60 10.30 -0.05
C LEU A 254 19.04 11.53 0.75
N ASP A 255 18.16 12.09 1.57
CA ASP A 255 18.45 13.25 2.42
C ASP A 255 19.40 12.92 3.59
N ASN A 256 19.56 11.63 3.93
CA ASN A 256 20.25 11.19 5.16
C ASN A 256 21.47 10.28 4.92
N VAL A 257 21.65 9.74 3.72
CA VAL A 257 22.87 9.00 3.32
C VAL A 257 23.93 9.94 2.76
N HIS A 258 25.18 9.50 2.75
CA HIS A 258 26.27 10.26 2.13
C HIS A 258 26.08 10.38 0.60
N ASP A 259 26.48 11.52 0.02
CA ASP A 259 26.41 11.78 -1.43
C ASP A 259 27.16 10.74 -2.31
N THR A 260 28.10 9.98 -1.74
CA THR A 260 28.98 9.06 -2.47
C THR A 260 28.61 7.59 -2.33
N VAL A 261 27.32 7.28 -2.15
CA VAL A 261 26.83 5.89 -2.09
C VAL A 261 26.73 5.24 -3.47
N ASN A 262 27.09 3.96 -3.56
CA ASN A 262 26.91 3.15 -4.76
C ASN A 262 25.49 2.58 -4.79
N TRP A 263 24.82 2.68 -5.93
CA TRP A 263 23.45 2.20 -6.11
C TRP A 263 23.37 0.92 -6.95
N TYR A 264 22.60 -0.05 -6.46
CA TYR A 264 22.38 -1.34 -7.11
C TYR A 264 20.89 -1.64 -7.10
N PHE A 265 20.33 -1.94 -8.28
CA PHE A 265 18.90 -2.22 -8.42
C PHE A 265 18.69 -3.58 -9.08
N SER A 266 17.84 -4.39 -8.45
CA SER A 266 17.37 -5.62 -9.09
C SER A 266 16.17 -5.35 -10.00
N TYR A 267 16.07 -6.02 -11.14
CA TYR A 267 14.85 -6.04 -11.96
C TYR A 267 14.40 -7.48 -12.24
N PHE A 268 13.10 -7.67 -12.47
CA PHE A 268 12.54 -8.95 -12.90
C PHE A 268 12.19 -8.94 -14.39
N ASN A 269 11.66 -7.82 -14.89
CA ASN A 269 11.25 -7.65 -16.29
C ASN A 269 11.71 -6.29 -16.84
N THR A 270 11.55 -6.08 -18.15
CA THR A 270 12.00 -4.84 -18.82
C THR A 270 11.24 -3.60 -18.37
N SER A 271 9.98 -3.72 -17.93
CA SER A 271 9.23 -2.57 -17.41
C SER A 271 9.76 -2.08 -16.08
N ASP A 272 10.40 -2.95 -15.29
CA ASP A 272 11.08 -2.54 -14.04
C ASP A 272 12.31 -1.68 -14.36
N ILE A 273 13.06 -2.01 -15.42
CA ILE A 273 14.21 -1.23 -15.88
C ILE A 273 13.80 0.21 -16.20
N ASP A 274 12.69 0.40 -16.93
CA ASP A 274 12.16 1.73 -17.25
C ASP A 274 11.77 2.52 -15.99
N LYS A 275 11.19 1.86 -14.98
CA LYS A 275 10.85 2.49 -13.70
C LYS A 275 12.11 2.90 -12.94
N ILE A 276 13.12 2.04 -12.90
CA ILE A 276 14.39 2.34 -12.23
C ILE A 276 15.08 3.54 -12.91
N HIS A 277 15.14 3.57 -14.25
CA HIS A 277 15.68 4.73 -14.97
C HIS A 277 14.96 6.04 -14.64
N LYS A 278 13.62 6.02 -14.58
CA LYS A 278 12.82 7.19 -14.18
C LYS A 278 13.11 7.62 -12.74
N PHE A 279 13.18 6.65 -11.83
CA PHE A 279 13.51 6.89 -10.42
C PHE A 279 14.90 7.53 -10.28
N CYS A 280 15.94 6.94 -10.87
CA CYS A 280 17.30 7.46 -10.84
C CYS A 280 17.39 8.87 -11.46
N SER A 281 16.73 9.09 -12.59
CA SER A 281 16.69 10.42 -13.22
C SER A 281 15.99 11.47 -12.37
N LYS A 282 14.90 11.10 -11.66
CA LYS A 282 14.16 12.00 -10.78
C LYS A 282 15.02 12.43 -9.57
N HIS A 283 15.79 11.50 -9.03
CA HIS A 283 16.58 11.66 -7.81
C HIS A 283 18.05 12.01 -8.07
N ASN A 284 18.43 12.32 -9.31
CA ASN A 284 19.81 12.66 -9.73
C ASN A 284 20.85 11.58 -9.38
N ILE A 285 20.46 10.30 -9.46
CA ILE A 285 21.38 9.17 -9.30
C ILE A 285 22.03 8.90 -10.66
N GLU A 286 23.23 9.43 -10.87
CA GLU A 286 23.93 9.36 -12.16
C GLU A 286 24.56 7.97 -12.42
N GLU A 287 25.15 7.37 -11.39
CA GLU A 287 25.85 6.08 -11.49
C GLU A 287 25.12 5.01 -10.66
N TYR A 288 24.66 3.95 -11.33
CA TYR A 288 24.03 2.80 -10.69
C TYR A 288 24.19 1.54 -11.54
N GLN A 289 24.05 0.39 -10.89
CA GLN A 289 24.08 -0.92 -11.55
C GLN A 289 22.69 -1.56 -11.57
N LEU A 290 22.41 -2.26 -12.67
CA LEU A 290 21.16 -3.00 -12.87
C LEU A 290 21.50 -4.46 -13.14
N ASN A 291 20.98 -5.38 -12.32
CA ASN A 291 21.09 -6.81 -12.56
C ASN A 291 19.84 -7.56 -12.09
N THR A 292 19.79 -8.87 -12.29
CA THR A 292 18.73 -9.72 -11.72
C THR A 292 18.97 -9.97 -10.23
N MET A 293 17.94 -10.44 -9.52
CA MET A 293 18.10 -10.83 -8.11
C MET A 293 19.14 -11.96 -7.94
N ASP A 294 19.17 -12.94 -8.85
CA ASP A 294 20.16 -14.04 -8.82
C ASP A 294 21.59 -13.51 -8.75
N TYR A 295 21.93 -12.54 -9.60
CA TYR A 295 23.26 -11.96 -9.66
C TYR A 295 23.68 -11.35 -8.32
N TYR A 296 22.80 -10.56 -7.70
CA TYR A 296 23.12 -9.95 -6.42
C TYR A 296 23.14 -10.94 -5.28
N PHE A 297 22.32 -11.99 -5.33
CA PHE A 297 22.28 -12.98 -4.26
C PHE A 297 23.50 -13.88 -4.23
N ASP A 298 24.09 -14.18 -5.39
CA ASP A 298 25.37 -14.90 -5.47
C ASP A 298 26.49 -14.15 -4.72
N ASP A 299 26.44 -12.81 -4.72
CA ASP A 299 27.44 -11.95 -4.07
C ASP A 299 27.08 -11.53 -2.64
N LEU A 300 25.78 -11.41 -2.32
CA LEU A 300 25.31 -10.89 -1.02
C LEU A 300 24.99 -11.98 0.00
N ILE A 301 24.59 -13.16 -0.45
CA ILE A 301 23.96 -14.17 0.40
C ILE A 301 24.77 -15.47 0.36
N LYS A 302 25.06 -15.98 1.56
CA LYS A 302 25.51 -17.35 1.75
C LYS A 302 24.32 -18.25 2.00
N TYR A 303 23.92 -19.05 1.01
CA TYR A 303 22.92 -20.10 1.18
C TYR A 303 23.46 -21.28 2.00
N LYS A 304 22.55 -21.97 2.71
CA LYS A 304 22.86 -23.16 3.51
C LYS A 304 22.75 -24.46 2.72
#